data_AF-A0A9D4WHK2-F1
#
_entry.id   AF-A0A9D4WHK2-F1
#
_cell.length_a   1.000
_cell.length_b   1.000
_cell.length_c   1.000
_cell.angle_alpha   90.00
_cell.angle_beta   90.00
_cell.angle_gamma   90.00
#
_symmetry.space_group_name_H-M   'P 1'
#
loop_
_entity.id
_entity.type
_entity.pdbx_description
1 polymer ?
#
loop_
_entity_poly.entity_id
_entity_poly.type
_entity_poly.pdbx_seq_one_letter_code
_entity_poly.pdbx_strand_id
1 'polypeptide(L)'
;MRIDSAALCLVFCVILLFGSVDGYDFFTLSLQWGPTFCYHHHLNGGTCLVRPTETGFTIHGFWPSTIEEPQPRNCLVAWHEMNLNVLWFPQVLNNEMKKLWPSYTMRNDDFWEYQWAKHGRCSFPGFTQITYLLEAMNAFKSLHLFEALQIANIVPVDHRLLHRYYYRQDLIQAVGDRIGFHQIQPELAHVDDHSSS
;
A
#
# COMPACT_ATOMS: atom_id res chain seq x y z
N MET A 1 -12.13 20.70 -3.95
CA MET A 1 -12.93 19.57 -3.45
C MET A 1 -12.87 19.60 -1.92
N ARG A 2 -13.96 19.95 -1.24
CA ARG A 2 -14.05 19.86 0.23
C ARG A 2 -13.89 18.40 0.62
N ILE A 3 -12.99 18.09 1.55
CA ILE A 3 -12.93 16.74 2.14
C ILE A 3 -14.01 16.71 3.22
N ASP A 4 -15.28 16.68 2.83
CA ASP A 4 -16.33 16.24 3.76
C ASP A 4 -16.19 14.72 3.93
N SER A 5 -16.67 14.18 5.05
CA SER A 5 -16.50 12.83 5.61
C SER A 5 -16.89 11.61 4.73
N ALA A 6 -16.86 11.73 3.41
CA ALA A 6 -16.98 10.65 2.46
C ALA A 6 -15.59 10.12 2.07
N ALA A 7 -15.25 8.95 2.60
CA ALA A 7 -14.50 7.90 1.91
C ALA A 7 -13.26 8.35 1.12
N LEU A 8 -12.16 8.61 1.83
CA LEU A 8 -10.83 8.63 1.22
C LEU A 8 -9.95 7.52 1.79
N CYS A 9 -9.86 6.42 1.04
CA CYS A 9 -8.72 5.53 1.12
C CYS A 9 -7.58 6.28 0.42
N LEU A 10 -6.57 6.73 1.16
CA LEU A 10 -5.41 7.34 0.53
C LEU A 10 -4.51 6.24 -0.03
N VAL A 11 -4.84 5.75 -1.23
CA VAL A 11 -3.88 4.99 -2.04
C VAL A 11 -2.89 6.01 -2.57
N PHE A 12 -1.73 6.16 -1.93
CA PHE A 12 -0.61 6.76 -2.63
C PHE A 12 -0.04 5.66 -3.51
N CYS A 13 -0.01 5.89 -4.82
CA CYS A 13 0.70 5.09 -5.79
C CYS A 13 2.08 5.73 -6.00
N VAL A 14 3.14 5.10 -5.46
CA VAL A 14 4.52 5.53 -5.73
C VAL A 14 5.08 4.62 -6.82
N ILE A 15 5.51 5.22 -7.93
CA ILE A 15 6.13 4.57 -9.07
C ILE A 15 7.62 4.39 -8.80
N LEU A 16 8.04 3.15 -8.63
CA LEU A 16 9.45 2.78 -8.61
C LEU A 16 9.84 2.17 -9.94
N LEU A 17 10.77 2.82 -10.65
CA LEU A 17 11.33 2.31 -11.90
C LEU A 17 12.42 1.28 -11.58
N PHE A 18 12.07 -0.01 -11.68
CA PHE A 18 13.03 -1.09 -11.76
C PHE A 18 13.24 -1.45 -13.24
N GLY A 19 14.45 -1.82 -13.64
CA GLY A 19 14.73 -2.16 -15.05
C GLY A 19 13.75 -3.21 -15.58
N SER A 20 13.28 -3.05 -16.82
CA SER A 20 12.25 -3.88 -17.43
C SER A 20 12.63 -5.37 -17.39
N VAL A 21 11.87 -6.15 -16.65
CA VAL A 21 11.78 -7.61 -16.80
C VAL A 21 10.53 -7.87 -17.63
N ASP A 22 10.58 -8.79 -18.60
CA ASP A 22 9.44 -9.11 -19.47
C ASP A 22 8.14 -9.25 -18.65
N GLY A 23 7.20 -8.30 -18.80
CA GLY A 23 5.87 -8.33 -18.18
C GLY A 23 5.45 -7.14 -17.33
N TYR A 24 6.33 -6.18 -16.99
CA TYR A 24 5.96 -4.92 -16.31
C TYR A 24 6.95 -3.77 -16.58
N ASP A 25 6.49 -2.53 -16.45
CA ASP A 25 7.27 -1.31 -16.70
C ASP A 25 7.79 -0.65 -15.40
N PHE A 26 7.00 -0.73 -14.32
CA PHE A 26 7.32 -0.14 -13.02
C PHE A 26 6.60 -0.88 -11.90
N PHE A 27 6.88 -0.49 -10.64
CA PHE A 27 6.09 -0.93 -9.50
C PHE A 27 5.23 0.20 -8.95
N THR A 28 3.97 -0.12 -8.69
CA THR A 28 3.01 0.67 -7.92
C THR A 28 3.07 0.24 -6.46
N LEU A 29 3.64 1.06 -5.58
CA LEU A 29 3.45 0.90 -4.14
C LEU A 29 2.10 1.50 -3.76
N SER A 30 1.16 0.68 -3.29
CA SER A 30 -0.18 1.06 -2.86
C SER A 30 -0.27 1.10 -1.33
N LEU A 31 -0.72 2.23 -0.78
CA LEU A 31 -0.86 2.43 0.67
C LEU A 31 -2.33 2.48 1.09
N GLN A 32 -2.60 2.22 2.37
CA GLN A 32 -3.92 2.39 2.98
C GLN A 32 -3.81 3.17 4.30
N TRP A 33 -4.79 4.04 4.55
CA TRP A 33 -4.92 4.77 5.80
C TRP A 33 -5.85 4.02 6.77
N GLY A 34 -5.25 3.34 7.74
CA GLY A 34 -5.94 2.45 8.66
C GLY A 34 -7.14 3.06 9.40
N PRO A 35 -7.07 4.29 9.94
CA PRO A 35 -8.22 4.90 10.62
C PRO A 35 -9.45 5.07 9.72
N THR A 36 -9.28 5.53 8.48
CA THR A 36 -10.40 5.68 7.54
C THR A 36 -10.91 4.32 7.07
N PHE A 37 -10.00 3.40 6.74
CA PHE A 37 -10.39 2.03 6.38
C PHE A 37 -11.25 1.39 7.47
N CYS A 38 -10.79 1.43 8.72
CA CYS A 38 -11.51 0.84 9.84
C CYS A 38 -12.81 1.57 10.16
N TYR A 39 -12.86 2.90 10.03
CA TYR A 39 -14.10 3.64 10.20
C TYR A 39 -15.19 3.16 9.22
N HIS A 40 -14.88 3.07 7.93
CA HIS A 40 -15.83 2.59 6.92
C HIS A 40 -16.16 1.11 7.09
N HIS A 41 -15.18 0.28 7.44
CA HIS A 41 -15.43 -1.13 7.68
C HIS A 41 -16.42 -1.36 8.83
N HIS A 42 -16.33 -0.57 9.92
CA HIS A 42 -17.31 -0.61 11.00
C HIS A 42 -18.69 -0.08 10.58
N LEU A 43 -18.77 0.97 9.76
CA LEU A 43 -20.05 1.45 9.22
C LEU A 43 -20.77 0.39 8.39
N ASN A 44 -20.01 -0.48 7.71
CA ASN A 44 -20.52 -1.60 6.92
C ASN A 44 -20.74 -2.88 7.74
N GLY A 45 -20.73 -2.80 9.08
CA GLY A 45 -20.99 -3.93 9.98
C GLY A 45 -19.79 -4.87 10.20
N GLY A 46 -18.62 -4.53 9.66
CA GLY A 46 -17.38 -5.26 9.87
C GLY A 46 -16.68 -4.91 11.19
N THR A 47 -15.58 -5.61 11.49
CA THR A 47 -14.73 -5.34 12.66
C THR A 47 -13.27 -5.40 12.26
N CYS A 48 -12.51 -4.35 12.57
CA CYS A 48 -11.06 -4.38 12.36
C CYS A 48 -10.36 -5.28 13.38
N LEU A 49 -9.58 -6.25 12.88
CA LEU A 49 -8.81 -7.19 13.69
C LEU A 49 -7.57 -6.56 14.33
N VAL A 50 -7.05 -5.50 13.71
CA VAL A 50 -5.87 -4.77 14.17
C VAL A 50 -6.23 -3.31 14.35
N ARG A 51 -5.78 -2.70 15.46
CA ARG A 51 -5.93 -1.26 15.67
C ARG A 51 -4.94 -0.49 14.77
N PRO A 52 -5.39 0.52 14.01
CA PRO A 52 -4.48 1.36 13.24
C PRO A 52 -3.40 2.01 14.11
N THR A 53 -2.20 2.14 13.56
CA THR A 53 -1.05 2.80 14.22
C THR A 53 -1.21 4.32 14.20
N GLU A 54 -0.44 5.03 15.03
CA GLU A 54 -0.46 6.50 15.11
C GLU A 54 0.00 7.18 13.81
N THR A 55 0.91 6.54 13.06
CA THR A 55 1.32 7.01 11.72
C THR A 55 0.29 6.72 10.63
N GLY A 56 -0.69 5.85 10.93
CA GLY A 56 -1.89 5.48 10.18
C GLY A 56 -1.75 4.90 8.77
N PHE A 57 -0.65 5.17 8.05
CA PHE A 57 -0.38 4.54 6.75
C PHE A 57 0.28 3.18 6.91
N THR A 58 -0.22 2.22 6.14
CA THR A 58 0.35 0.88 5.98
C THR A 58 0.37 0.51 4.50
N ILE A 59 1.20 -0.46 4.14
CA ILE A 59 1.21 -1.04 2.80
C ILE A 59 -0.12 -1.77 2.59
N HIS A 60 -0.74 -1.53 1.46
CA HIS A 60 -1.84 -2.34 0.94
C HIS A 60 -1.32 -3.33 -0.11
N GLY A 61 -0.48 -2.85 -1.02
CA GLY A 61 0.00 -3.60 -2.18
C GLY A 61 1.35 -3.10 -2.70
N PHE A 62 2.07 -3.96 -3.43
CA PHE A 62 3.25 -3.58 -4.21
C PHE A 62 3.14 -4.28 -5.56
N TRP A 63 2.73 -3.56 -6.60
CA TRP A 63 2.22 -4.21 -7.81
C TRP A 63 3.14 -3.93 -8.99
N PRO A 64 3.66 -4.98 -9.65
CA PRO A 64 4.18 -4.84 -11.00
C PRO A 64 3.09 -4.21 -11.86
N SER A 65 3.42 -3.14 -12.56
CA SER A 65 2.48 -2.31 -13.31
C SER A 65 3.02 -1.98 -14.69
N THR A 66 2.10 -1.81 -15.62
CA THR A 66 2.37 -1.39 -17.00
C THR A 66 1.81 0.01 -17.23
N ILE A 67 2.42 0.74 -18.17
CA ILE A 67 1.94 2.06 -18.60
C ILE A 67 0.53 1.95 -19.21
N GLU A 68 0.26 0.85 -19.91
CA GLU A 68 -1.02 0.56 -20.54
C GLU A 68 -1.75 -0.58 -19.82
N GLU A 69 -3.08 -0.53 -19.80
CA GLU A 69 -3.91 -1.65 -19.36
C GLU A 69 -3.87 -2.80 -20.39
N PRO A 70 -4.03 -4.07 -19.96
CA PRO A 70 -4.32 -4.51 -18.61
C PRO A 70 -3.08 -4.62 -17.71
N GLN A 71 -3.22 -4.24 -16.42
CA GLN A 71 -2.19 -4.52 -15.42
C GLN A 71 -1.91 -6.03 -15.27
N PRO A 72 -0.64 -6.44 -15.09
CA PRO A 72 -0.28 -7.85 -14.95
C PRO A 72 -0.80 -8.43 -13.63
N ARG A 73 -1.49 -9.58 -13.71
CA ARG A 73 -2.09 -10.27 -12.57
C ARG A 73 -2.06 -11.79 -12.74
N ASN A 74 -2.05 -12.51 -11.63
CA ASN A 74 -2.18 -13.98 -11.57
C ASN A 74 -1.14 -14.74 -12.42
N CYS A 75 0.08 -14.22 -12.53
CA CYS A 75 1.13 -14.82 -13.35
C CYS A 75 1.56 -16.20 -12.85
N LEU A 76 1.96 -17.07 -13.78
CA LEU A 76 2.50 -18.40 -13.47
C LEU A 76 3.98 -18.29 -13.11
N VAL A 77 4.40 -19.05 -12.12
CA VAL A 77 5.79 -19.08 -11.62
C VAL A 77 6.24 -20.52 -11.38
N ALA A 78 7.52 -20.70 -11.06
CA ALA A 78 8.03 -22.01 -10.65
C ALA A 78 7.28 -22.54 -9.42
N TRP A 79 7.12 -23.87 -9.32
CA TRP A 79 6.31 -24.50 -8.26
C TRP A 79 6.71 -24.08 -6.83
N HIS A 80 8.00 -23.89 -6.57
CA HIS A 80 8.50 -23.46 -5.26
C HIS A 80 8.19 -21.98 -4.94
N GLU A 81 7.89 -21.17 -5.95
CA GLU A 81 7.44 -19.78 -5.80
C GLU A 81 5.92 -19.64 -5.86
N MET A 82 5.17 -20.72 -6.12
CA MET A 82 3.72 -20.66 -6.33
C MET A 82 3.02 -20.10 -5.10
N ASN A 83 3.19 -20.71 -3.92
CA ASN A 83 2.48 -20.31 -2.71
C ASN A 83 3.44 -19.71 -1.69
N LEU A 84 3.03 -18.60 -1.08
CA LEU A 84 3.78 -17.91 -0.04
C LEU A 84 3.80 -18.73 1.23
N ASN A 85 5.00 -19.00 1.74
CA ASN A 85 5.17 -19.74 2.99
C ASN A 85 5.85 -18.88 4.06
N VAL A 86 5.03 -18.17 4.84
CA VAL A 86 5.48 -17.31 5.95
C VAL A 86 6.32 -18.03 7.00
N LEU A 87 6.18 -19.36 7.14
CA LEU A 87 6.92 -20.14 8.14
C LEU A 87 8.41 -20.23 7.82
N TRP A 88 8.80 -19.97 6.58
CA TRP A 88 10.20 -19.98 6.16
C TRP A 88 10.86 -18.60 6.26
N PHE A 89 10.09 -17.56 6.61
CA PHE A 89 10.62 -16.22 6.73
C PHE A 89 11.35 -16.02 8.05
N PRO A 90 12.46 -15.26 8.06
CA PRO A 90 13.10 -14.85 9.31
C PRO A 90 12.09 -14.17 10.23
N GLN A 91 12.10 -14.50 11.53
CA GLN A 91 11.15 -13.93 12.50
C GLN A 91 11.17 -12.39 12.52
N VAL A 92 12.34 -11.79 12.28
CA VAL A 92 12.50 -10.33 12.18
C VAL A 92 11.69 -9.76 11.01
N LEU A 93 11.77 -10.40 9.83
CA LEU A 93 10.99 -10.01 8.65
C LEU A 93 9.48 -10.10 8.94
N ASN A 94 9.03 -11.21 9.52
CA ASN A 94 7.61 -11.39 9.87
C ASN A 94 7.13 -10.30 10.86
N ASN A 95 7.93 -9.97 11.87
CA ASN A 95 7.59 -8.93 12.84
C ASN A 95 7.52 -7.52 12.23
N GLU A 96 8.38 -7.20 11.26
CA GLU A 96 8.29 -5.94 10.53
C GLU A 96 7.08 -5.89 9.60
N MET A 97 6.83 -6.96 8.84
CA MET A 97 5.67 -7.10 7.96
C MET A 97 4.34 -6.90 8.72
N LYS A 98 4.21 -7.45 9.93
CA LYS A 98 3.02 -7.23 10.79
C LYS A 98 2.79 -5.76 11.15
N LYS A 99 3.83 -4.94 11.17
CA LYS A 99 3.74 -3.50 11.48
C LYS A 99 3.48 -2.67 10.23
N LEU A 100 4.17 -2.99 9.13
CA LEU A 100 4.17 -2.16 7.92
C LEU A 100 3.09 -2.56 6.91
N TRP A 101 2.74 -3.84 6.85
CA TRP A 101 1.77 -4.40 5.91
C TRP A 101 0.69 -5.26 6.61
N PRO A 102 0.05 -4.81 7.70
CA PRO A 102 -1.03 -5.56 8.33
C PRO A 102 -2.25 -5.66 7.41
N SER A 103 -2.98 -6.76 7.56
CA SER A 103 -4.39 -6.81 7.20
C SER A 103 -5.23 -6.28 8.35
N TYR A 104 -6.25 -5.50 8.02
CA TYR A 104 -7.24 -5.03 8.99
C TYR A 104 -8.43 -5.99 9.14
N THR A 105 -8.66 -6.90 8.18
CA THR A 105 -9.90 -7.70 8.09
C THR A 105 -9.68 -9.21 8.11
N MET A 106 -8.45 -9.69 7.90
CA MET A 106 -8.12 -11.11 7.89
C MET A 106 -6.74 -11.37 8.52
N ARG A 107 -6.30 -12.63 8.53
CA ARG A 107 -4.93 -12.94 8.97
C ARG A 107 -3.93 -12.33 8.01
N ASN A 108 -2.84 -11.83 8.56
CA ASN A 108 -1.77 -11.24 7.76
C ASN A 108 -1.19 -12.22 6.74
N ASP A 109 -0.97 -13.47 7.14
CA ASP A 109 -0.42 -14.50 6.24
C ASP A 109 -1.30 -14.72 5.00
N ASP A 110 -2.63 -14.75 5.19
CA ASP A 110 -3.60 -14.92 4.10
C ASP A 110 -3.60 -13.70 3.17
N PHE A 111 -3.47 -12.50 3.74
CA PHE A 111 -3.40 -11.26 2.97
C PHE A 111 -2.10 -11.15 2.16
N TRP A 112 -0.96 -11.51 2.75
CA TRP A 112 0.32 -11.48 2.04
C TRP A 112 0.37 -12.53 0.93
N GLU A 113 -0.17 -13.73 1.17
CA GLU A 113 -0.32 -14.74 0.12
C GLU A 113 -1.23 -14.25 -1.00
N TYR A 114 -2.35 -13.60 -0.69
CA TYR A 114 -3.20 -13.01 -1.73
C TYR A 114 -2.45 -11.97 -2.57
N GLN A 115 -1.71 -11.06 -1.94
CA GLN A 115 -0.93 -10.02 -2.64
C GLN A 115 0.18 -10.64 -3.50
N TRP A 116 0.86 -11.67 -3.01
CA TRP A 116 1.84 -12.42 -3.79
C TRP A 116 1.19 -13.13 -4.99
N ALA A 117 0.14 -13.92 -4.74
CA ALA A 117 -0.51 -14.74 -5.74
C ALA A 117 -1.14 -13.92 -6.87
N LYS A 118 -1.77 -12.78 -6.54
CA LYS A 118 -2.43 -11.92 -7.52
C LYS A 118 -1.44 -10.98 -8.22
N HIS A 119 -0.44 -10.46 -7.53
CA HIS A 119 0.43 -9.40 -8.06
C HIS A 119 1.91 -9.78 -8.06
N GLY A 120 2.45 -10.17 -6.91
CA GLY A 120 3.90 -10.41 -6.76
C GLY A 120 4.48 -11.44 -7.72
N ARG A 121 3.75 -12.51 -8.04
CA ARG A 121 4.15 -13.52 -9.03
C ARG A 121 4.53 -12.94 -10.40
N CYS A 122 3.94 -11.82 -10.80
CA CYS A 122 4.23 -11.15 -12.06
C CYS A 122 5.59 -10.45 -12.10
N SER A 123 6.31 -10.40 -10.97
CA SER A 123 7.67 -9.90 -10.89
C SER A 123 8.75 -10.99 -10.97
N PHE A 124 8.35 -12.27 -11.02
CA PHE A 124 9.26 -13.40 -11.17
C PHE A 124 9.74 -13.52 -12.64
N PRO A 125 11.02 -13.88 -12.92
CA PRO A 125 12.06 -14.29 -11.97
C PRO A 125 12.87 -13.15 -11.35
N GLY A 126 12.56 -11.89 -11.66
CA GLY A 126 13.26 -10.73 -11.09
C GLY A 126 13.19 -10.66 -9.57
N PHE A 127 12.04 -11.05 -8.99
CA PHE A 127 11.83 -11.16 -7.55
C PHE A 127 11.21 -12.50 -7.17
N THR A 128 11.79 -13.15 -6.16
CA THR A 128 11.16 -14.24 -5.40
C THR A 128 10.19 -13.68 -4.37
N GLN A 129 9.38 -14.54 -3.74
CA GLN A 129 8.48 -14.16 -2.64
C GLN A 129 9.16 -13.27 -1.58
N ILE A 130 10.34 -13.68 -1.10
CA ILE A 130 11.04 -12.96 -0.02
C ILE A 130 11.53 -11.60 -0.51
N THR A 131 12.15 -11.55 -1.69
CA THR A 131 12.69 -10.29 -2.22
C THR A 131 11.56 -9.31 -2.55
N TYR A 132 10.43 -9.79 -3.07
CA TYR A 132 9.25 -8.96 -3.33
C TYR A 132 8.72 -8.29 -2.05
N LEU A 133 8.57 -9.04 -0.96
CA LEU A 133 8.11 -8.49 0.32
C LEU A 133 9.10 -7.50 0.91
N LEU A 134 10.40 -7.79 0.81
CA LEU A 134 11.47 -6.90 1.27
C LEU A 134 11.47 -5.59 0.49
N GLU A 135 11.36 -5.64 -0.84
CA GLU A 135 11.31 -4.43 -1.66
C GLU A 135 10.08 -3.58 -1.39
N ALA A 136 8.90 -4.19 -1.19
CA ALA A 136 7.71 -3.45 -0.80
C ALA A 136 7.90 -2.68 0.52
N MET A 137 8.52 -3.31 1.51
CA MET A 137 8.84 -2.66 2.79
C MET A 137 9.90 -1.58 2.64
N ASN A 138 10.95 -1.82 1.84
CA ASN A 138 11.99 -0.84 1.57
C ASN A 138 11.42 0.39 0.86
N ALA A 139 10.59 0.17 -0.15
CA ALA A 139 9.83 1.19 -0.85
C ALA A 139 9.02 2.04 0.14
N PHE A 140 8.21 1.40 0.99
CA PHE A 140 7.43 2.10 2.01
C PHE A 140 8.29 2.94 2.96
N LYS A 141 9.37 2.35 3.51
CA LYS A 141 10.29 3.03 4.43
C LYS A 141 10.95 4.24 3.77
N SER A 142 11.32 4.12 2.49
CA SER A 142 12.01 5.18 1.72
C SER A 142 11.16 6.43 1.53
N LEU A 143 9.83 6.34 1.66
CA LEU A 143 8.95 7.49 1.53
C LEU A 143 9.12 8.49 2.67
N HIS A 144 9.57 8.04 3.84
CA HIS A 144 9.56 8.83 5.08
C HIS A 144 8.21 9.56 5.28
N LEU A 145 7.10 8.88 4.95
CA LEU A 145 5.79 9.50 4.74
C LEU A 145 5.34 10.34 5.94
N PHE A 146 5.53 9.81 7.14
CA PHE A 146 5.17 10.53 8.36
C PHE A 146 5.96 11.84 8.52
N GLU A 147 7.27 11.82 8.30
CA GLU A 147 8.12 13.02 8.35
C GLU A 147 7.69 14.04 7.28
N ALA A 148 7.46 13.57 6.05
CA ALA A 148 7.05 14.42 4.94
C ALA A 148 5.73 15.15 5.22
N LEU A 149 4.73 14.42 5.72
CA LEU A 149 3.44 14.99 6.11
C LEU A 149 3.57 15.93 7.31
N GLN A 150 4.38 15.59 8.32
CA GLN A 150 4.64 16.45 9.47
C GLN A 150 5.28 17.78 9.08
N ILE A 151 6.29 17.77 8.20
CA ILE A 151 6.96 18.99 7.69
C ILE A 151 5.95 19.89 6.96
N ALA A 152 5.03 19.29 6.21
CA ALA A 152 3.93 20.00 5.55
C ALA A 152 2.80 20.43 6.50
N ASN A 153 2.96 20.22 7.81
CA ASN A 153 1.92 20.42 8.83
C ASN A 153 0.62 19.64 8.57
N ILE A 154 0.71 18.54 7.82
CA ILE A 154 -0.36 17.58 7.58
C ILE A 154 -0.29 16.53 8.67
N VAL A 155 -1.04 16.75 9.75
CA VAL A 155 -1.12 15.83 10.88
C VAL A 155 -2.51 15.19 10.96
N PRO A 156 -2.62 13.94 11.44
CA PRO A 156 -3.91 13.35 11.75
C PRO A 156 -4.65 14.23 12.75
N VAL A 157 -5.88 14.60 12.43
CA VAL A 157 -6.74 15.42 13.28
C VAL A 157 -8.07 14.70 13.44
N ASP A 158 -8.65 14.72 14.64
CA ASP A 158 -10.08 14.38 14.76
C ASP A 158 -10.87 15.53 14.13
N HIS A 159 -11.37 15.30 12.92
CA HIS A 159 -12.15 16.26 12.17
C HIS A 159 -13.39 16.74 12.95
N ARG A 160 -13.91 15.93 13.88
CA ARG A 160 -15.03 16.30 14.75
C ARG A 160 -14.68 17.41 15.74
N LEU A 161 -13.40 17.62 16.02
CA LEU A 161 -12.93 18.60 17.00
C LEU A 161 -12.39 19.87 16.35
N LEU A 162 -11.73 19.77 15.18
CA LEU A 162 -10.93 20.88 14.64
C LEU A 162 -11.36 21.38 13.25
N HIS A 163 -12.35 20.77 12.58
CA HIS A 163 -12.81 21.15 11.22
C HIS A 163 -11.66 21.43 10.23
N ARG A 164 -10.54 20.72 10.38
CA ARG A 164 -9.34 20.93 9.57
C ARG A 164 -9.32 19.89 8.46
N TYR A 165 -9.25 20.34 7.22
CA TYR A 165 -9.21 19.47 6.05
C TYR A 165 -7.95 19.77 5.25
N TYR A 166 -7.39 18.75 4.60
CA TYR A 166 -6.24 18.89 3.70
C TYR A 166 -6.72 18.61 2.29
N TYR A 167 -6.20 19.28 1.28
CA TYR A 167 -6.50 18.91 -0.09
C TYR A 167 -5.60 17.76 -0.53
N ARG A 168 -6.11 16.94 -1.45
CA ARG A 168 -5.32 15.93 -2.16
C ARG A 168 -3.98 16.46 -2.65
N GLN A 169 -3.98 17.67 -3.21
CA GLN A 169 -2.76 18.27 -3.74
C GLN A 169 -1.71 18.56 -2.67
N ASP A 170 -2.11 18.90 -1.45
CA ASP A 170 -1.19 19.18 -0.34
C ASP A 170 -0.43 17.90 0.06
N LEU A 171 -1.14 16.78 0.07
CA LEU A 171 -0.59 15.47 0.35
C LEU A 171 0.42 15.03 -0.72
N ILE A 172 0.07 15.22 -2.00
CA ILE A 172 0.95 14.92 -3.13
C ILE A 172 2.19 15.80 -3.10
N GLN A 173 2.01 17.09 -2.82
CA GLN A 173 3.11 18.04 -2.72
C GLN A 173 4.07 17.65 -1.59
N ALA A 174 3.53 17.36 -0.39
CA ALA A 174 4.34 16.99 0.78
C ALA A 174 5.22 15.76 0.51
N VAL A 175 4.67 14.72 -0.12
CA VAL A 175 5.44 13.52 -0.47
C VAL A 175 6.38 13.80 -1.66
N GLY A 176 5.92 14.53 -2.67
CA GLY A 176 6.69 14.87 -3.87
C GLY A 176 7.91 15.74 -3.59
N ASP A 177 7.83 16.65 -2.63
CA ASP A 177 8.96 17.47 -2.18
C ASP A 177 10.06 16.62 -1.51
N ARG A 178 9.72 15.42 -1.01
CA ARG A 178 10.68 14.50 -0.38
C ARG A 178 11.31 13.51 -1.35
N ILE A 179 10.50 12.87 -2.20
CA ILE A 179 10.97 11.77 -3.07
C ILE A 179 11.08 12.14 -4.55
N GLY A 180 10.61 13.33 -4.93
CA GLY A 180 10.54 13.80 -6.30
C GLY A 180 9.24 13.40 -7.01
N PHE A 181 8.66 14.35 -7.75
CA PHE A 181 7.37 14.16 -8.45
C PHE A 181 7.40 13.12 -9.57
N HIS A 182 8.58 12.79 -10.10
CA HIS A 182 8.72 11.74 -11.12
C HIS A 182 8.42 10.33 -10.59
N GLN A 183 8.42 10.15 -9.26
CA GLN A 183 8.12 8.88 -8.59
C GLN A 183 6.68 8.82 -8.06
N ILE A 184 5.87 9.87 -8.26
CA ILE A 184 4.51 9.92 -7.74
C ILE A 184 3.55 10.09 -8.91
N GLN A 185 2.74 9.07 -9.16
CA GLN A 185 1.47 9.30 -9.84
C GLN A 185 0.38 9.35 -8.79
N PRO A 186 -0.25 10.51 -8.60
CA PRO A 186 -1.30 10.58 -7.64
C PRO A 186 -2.52 9.88 -8.23
N GLU A 187 -2.90 8.76 -7.65
CA GLU A 187 -4.17 8.09 -7.91
C GLU A 187 -4.77 7.73 -6.56
N LEU A 188 -5.69 8.56 -6.07
CA LEU A 188 -6.38 8.27 -4.81
C LEU A 188 -7.61 7.43 -5.17
N ALA A 189 -7.59 6.14 -4.85
CA ALA A 189 -8.75 5.28 -5.04
C ALA A 189 -9.81 5.54 -3.95
N HIS A 190 -11.08 5.59 -4.31
CA HIS A 190 -12.17 5.65 -3.33
C HIS A 190 -12.27 4.33 -2.56
N VAL A 191 -12.79 4.36 -1.33
CA VAL A 191 -12.97 3.17 -0.46
C VAL A 191 -13.78 2.06 -1.14
N ASP A 192 -14.54 2.40 -2.19
CA ASP A 192 -15.37 1.48 -2.96
C ASP A 192 -14.60 0.68 -4.02
N ASP A 193 -13.31 0.95 -4.25
CA ASP A 193 -12.44 0.07 -5.03
C ASP A 193 -11.96 -1.12 -4.19
N HIS A 194 -12.91 -1.79 -3.54
CA HIS A 194 -12.91 -3.23 -3.55
C HIS A 194 -13.24 -3.71 -4.96
N SER A 195 -12.40 -3.42 -5.95
CA SER A 195 -12.45 -4.14 -7.22
C SER A 195 -11.84 -5.53 -6.98
N SER A 196 -12.60 -6.33 -6.23
CA SER A 196 -12.82 -7.74 -6.53
C SER A 196 -13.18 -7.87 -8.01
N SER A 197 -12.15 -7.95 -8.83
CA SER A 197 -12.10 -8.72 -10.07
C SER A 197 -10.66 -9.22 -10.25
#